data_AF-A0A5J4TW68-F1
#
_entry.id   AF-A0A5J4TW68-F1
#
_cell.length_a   1.000
_cell.length_b   1.000
_cell.length_c   1.000
_cell.angle_alpha   90.00
_cell.angle_beta   90.00
_cell.angle_gamma   90.00
#
_symmetry.space_group_name_H-M   'P 1'
#
loop_
_entity.id
_entity.type
_entity.pdbx_description
1 polymer ?
#
loop_
_entity_poly.entity_id
_entity_poly.type
_entity_poly.pdbx_seq_one_letter_code
_entity_poly.pdbx_strand_id
1 'polypeptide(L)'
;NLIDTFEQFNIDVLHYISIASCAYATKHYSTYFPSKFNLESDQQTYYEDFDINADYSNPNPNAKPFELTVGYWKNKCYHYKQQDYKAGRETEKNVTGDDYDYYKQLFETSVCSICNAKFTNDNLPSLDRQDNELPHTKANCLPTCVSCNIAHANRDPKITSLHIKMRQYAIKHNLPMTISDERIYKLLRECITGGLAAVFHRENIAGKTHINELTYDEQSNKVISQDNENVTTHVFALDGNSLYPSSYSSVKNENIPYTDNRMYMAGRSKFYSEKPFIIKNCIDQRKEIFVAKVKGYFPKSEYNNLLALPPIFRNIEIQNKEQVIGEYMYLQAQKHSLPMSKKDRKLTTLLDTNGQFKIFNNYYLWLLIDLGFVITDYKAIAVFEKNAAYEPFVRTMMNLRIQAILAGSTKEKFYKLIINSSYGYDTLNTEKFGKIKMLDKAGTFIAQHHPNHMGTKRISANTFAVQLKPKTATCFTSIQSGVFTLDNAKYWYLNYIYNFMYKCLDRKRFHFVLADTDSIYIAISGDPNKDRHQQFESIVTDKQFYDQHVYQYLPDPNKDIYDYKKILGFGIE
;
A
#
# COMPACT_ATOMS: atom_id res chain seq x y z
N ASN A 1 -14.72 25.19 6.26
CA ASN A 1 -14.56 24.30 7.43
C ASN A 1 -14.15 22.90 6.92
N LEU A 2 -13.98 21.87 7.77
CA LEU A 2 -13.60 20.52 7.33
C LEU A 2 -14.67 19.84 6.47
N ILE A 3 -15.94 20.09 6.76
CA ILE A 3 -17.09 19.54 6.04
C ILE A 3 -17.03 20.04 4.59
N ASP A 4 -16.95 21.35 4.36
CA ASP A 4 -16.89 21.92 3.00
C ASP A 4 -15.71 21.36 2.18
N THR A 5 -14.57 21.08 2.85
CA THR A 5 -13.37 20.59 2.15
C THR A 5 -13.48 19.13 1.72
N PHE A 6 -14.30 18.33 2.38
CA PHE A 6 -14.59 16.95 1.98
C PHE A 6 -15.87 16.85 1.15
N GLU A 7 -16.80 17.79 1.30
CA GLU A 7 -18.02 17.91 0.52
C GLU A 7 -17.72 18.12 -0.97
N GLN A 8 -16.69 18.92 -1.33
CA GLN A 8 -16.22 19.02 -2.72
C GLN A 8 -15.83 17.67 -3.34
N PHE A 9 -15.51 16.66 -2.50
CA PHE A 9 -15.21 15.30 -2.93
C PHE A 9 -16.36 14.32 -2.68
N ASN A 10 -17.56 14.81 -2.35
CA ASN A 10 -18.74 14.01 -1.98
C ASN A 10 -18.49 13.06 -0.79
N ILE A 11 -17.64 13.46 0.15
CA ILE A 11 -17.34 12.66 1.34
C ILE A 11 -18.09 13.24 2.54
N ASP A 12 -19.03 12.45 3.07
CA ASP A 12 -19.76 12.77 4.30
C ASP A 12 -18.88 12.57 5.53
N VAL A 13 -18.36 13.67 6.08
CA VAL A 13 -17.51 13.68 7.27
C VAL A 13 -18.24 13.16 8.51
N LEU A 14 -19.57 13.23 8.59
CA LEU A 14 -20.32 12.72 9.75
C LEU A 14 -20.34 11.19 9.77
N HIS A 15 -20.24 10.55 8.60
CA HIS A 15 -20.12 9.10 8.50
C HIS A 15 -18.73 8.59 8.89
N TYR A 16 -17.68 9.41 8.70
CA TYR A 16 -16.29 9.02 8.90
C TYR A 16 -15.72 9.61 10.20
N ILE A 17 -15.29 8.72 11.10
CA ILE A 17 -14.88 9.07 12.48
C ILE A 17 -13.53 9.83 12.52
N SER A 18 -12.75 9.86 11.43
CA SER A 18 -11.42 10.49 11.39
C SER A 18 -11.08 11.09 10.02
N ILE A 19 -10.16 12.07 10.02
CA ILE A 19 -9.60 12.64 8.77
C ILE A 19 -8.93 11.56 7.92
N ALA A 20 -8.25 10.59 8.54
CA ALA A 20 -7.59 9.50 7.83
C ALA A 20 -8.61 8.60 7.10
N SER A 21 -9.77 8.33 7.70
CA SER A 21 -10.84 7.59 7.03
C SER A 21 -11.50 8.40 5.91
N CYS A 22 -11.68 9.72 6.09
CA CYS A 22 -12.15 10.59 5.02
C CYS A 22 -11.14 10.61 3.86
N ALA A 23 -9.85 10.75 4.14
CA ALA A 23 -8.78 10.74 3.16
C ALA A 23 -8.70 9.43 2.37
N TYR A 24 -8.83 8.29 3.07
CA TYR A 24 -8.94 6.97 2.46
C TYR A 24 -10.16 6.89 1.53
N ALA A 25 -11.32 7.34 1.99
CA ALA A 25 -12.54 7.36 1.19
C ALA A 25 -12.38 8.27 -0.04
N THR A 26 -11.83 9.48 0.09
CA THR A 26 -11.54 10.38 -1.04
C THR A 26 -10.61 9.72 -2.06
N LYS A 27 -9.51 9.10 -1.61
CA LYS A 27 -8.57 8.39 -2.47
C LYS A 27 -9.26 7.28 -3.26
N HIS A 28 -10.06 6.44 -2.61
CA HIS A 28 -10.78 5.36 -3.31
C HIS A 28 -11.97 5.86 -4.13
N TYR A 29 -12.62 6.94 -3.74
CA TYR A 29 -13.66 7.57 -4.54
C TYR A 29 -13.11 8.07 -5.88
N SER A 30 -11.89 8.63 -5.88
CA SER A 30 -11.20 9.05 -7.12
C SER A 30 -10.98 7.92 -8.13
N THR A 31 -10.90 6.65 -7.68
CA THR A 31 -10.72 5.52 -8.60
C THR A 31 -11.97 5.15 -9.36
N TYR A 32 -13.15 5.56 -8.86
CA TYR A 32 -14.44 5.36 -9.52
C TYR A 32 -14.92 6.61 -10.27
N PHE A 33 -14.48 7.80 -9.85
CA PHE A 33 -14.90 9.06 -10.47
C PHE A 33 -13.68 9.95 -10.77
N PRO A 34 -12.70 9.48 -11.57
CA PRO A 34 -11.49 10.23 -11.85
C PRO A 34 -11.78 11.58 -12.52
N SER A 35 -12.88 11.72 -13.28
CA SER A 35 -13.23 13.00 -13.92
C SER A 35 -13.40 14.14 -12.90
N LYS A 36 -13.86 13.82 -11.67
CA LYS A 36 -14.06 14.79 -10.59
C LYS A 36 -12.76 15.26 -9.93
N PHE A 37 -11.64 14.62 -10.28
CA PHE A 37 -10.31 14.92 -9.76
C PHE A 37 -9.40 15.51 -10.85
N ASN A 38 -9.83 15.52 -12.11
CA ASN A 38 -9.00 16.03 -13.20
C ASN A 38 -8.96 17.57 -13.24
N LEU A 39 -7.74 18.11 -13.25
CA LEU A 39 -7.45 19.44 -13.78
C LEU A 39 -7.00 19.24 -15.24
N GLU A 40 -7.44 20.12 -16.14
CA GLU A 40 -7.48 19.97 -17.62
C GLU A 40 -6.15 19.69 -18.36
N SER A 41 -5.05 19.33 -17.70
CA SER A 41 -3.71 19.41 -18.29
C SER A 41 -3.03 18.10 -18.71
N ASP A 42 -3.66 16.92 -18.62
CA ASP A 42 -3.04 15.68 -19.10
C ASP A 42 -3.97 14.95 -20.08
N GLN A 43 -3.52 14.79 -21.33
CA GLN A 43 -4.15 14.01 -22.41
C GLN A 43 -4.26 12.50 -22.10
N GLN A 44 -4.21 12.09 -20.82
CA GLN A 44 -4.36 10.70 -20.43
C GLN A 44 -5.82 10.32 -20.28
N THR A 45 -6.22 9.30 -21.03
CA THR A 45 -7.46 8.57 -20.78
C THR A 45 -7.29 7.78 -19.48
N TYR A 46 -7.76 8.32 -18.37
CA TYR A 46 -7.93 7.58 -17.12
C TYR A 46 -9.09 6.58 -17.27
N TYR A 47 -9.42 5.86 -16.18
CA TYR A 47 -10.62 5.01 -16.17
C TYR A 47 -11.87 5.84 -16.49
N GLU A 48 -12.85 5.22 -17.15
CA GLU A 48 -14.17 5.82 -17.32
C GLU A 48 -14.82 6.01 -15.94
N ASP A 49 -15.60 7.07 -15.75
CA ASP A 49 -16.37 7.22 -14.52
C ASP A 49 -17.33 6.05 -14.35
N PHE A 50 -17.53 5.64 -13.10
CA PHE A 50 -18.49 4.62 -12.74
C PHE A 50 -19.92 5.11 -13.05
N ASP A 51 -20.54 4.48 -14.05
CA ASP A 51 -21.97 4.51 -14.31
C ASP A 51 -22.66 3.25 -13.78
N ILE A 52 -23.70 3.42 -12.95
CA ILE A 52 -24.50 2.33 -12.40
C ILE A 52 -25.23 1.51 -13.48
N ASN A 53 -25.56 2.14 -14.61
CA ASN A 53 -26.32 1.52 -15.70
C ASN A 53 -25.42 0.78 -16.70
N ALA A 54 -24.12 1.04 -16.68
CA ALA A 54 -23.17 0.38 -17.58
C ALA A 54 -23.02 -1.11 -17.26
N ASP A 55 -22.62 -1.86 -18.29
CA ASP A 55 -22.28 -3.27 -18.16
C ASP A 55 -20.78 -3.44 -17.88
N TYR A 56 -20.47 -3.77 -16.63
CA TYR A 56 -19.11 -4.15 -16.19
C TYR A 56 -18.95 -5.65 -16.02
N SER A 57 -19.94 -6.45 -16.45
CA SER A 57 -19.76 -7.90 -16.45
C SER A 57 -18.47 -8.19 -17.23
N ASN A 58 -17.58 -8.95 -16.60
CA ASN A 58 -16.34 -9.37 -17.23
C ASN A 58 -16.67 -10.69 -17.91
N PRO A 59 -17.04 -10.71 -19.21
CA PRO A 59 -17.20 -11.98 -19.89
C PRO A 59 -15.82 -12.61 -19.88
N ASN A 60 -15.64 -13.72 -19.14
CA ASN A 60 -14.61 -14.66 -19.54
C ASN A 60 -14.98 -15.03 -20.99
N PRO A 61 -14.21 -14.62 -22.01
CA PRO A 61 -14.62 -14.82 -23.40
C PRO A 61 -14.69 -16.31 -23.75
N ASN A 62 -14.09 -17.17 -22.92
CA ASN A 62 -14.12 -18.62 -23.03
C ASN A 62 -15.18 -19.28 -22.12
N ALA A 63 -15.93 -18.51 -21.32
CA ALA A 63 -16.96 -19.08 -20.47
C ALA A 63 -18.12 -19.60 -21.32
N LYS A 64 -18.35 -20.90 -21.23
CA LYS A 64 -19.46 -21.55 -21.92
C LYS A 64 -20.79 -21.05 -21.34
N PRO A 65 -21.80 -20.74 -22.18
CA PRO A 65 -23.15 -20.50 -21.72
C PRO A 65 -23.62 -21.61 -20.79
N PHE A 66 -24.40 -21.25 -19.78
CA PHE A 66 -24.98 -22.24 -18.88
C PHE A 66 -26.14 -22.95 -19.57
N GLU A 67 -26.09 -24.28 -19.63
CA GLU A 67 -27.19 -25.11 -20.11
C GLU A 67 -27.91 -25.74 -18.93
N LEU A 68 -29.20 -25.38 -18.74
CA LEU A 68 -30.00 -25.92 -17.65
C LEU A 68 -30.34 -27.39 -17.92
N THR A 69 -29.89 -28.29 -17.05
CA THR A 69 -30.29 -29.71 -17.09
C THR A 69 -31.50 -29.97 -16.20
N VAL A 70 -32.32 -30.97 -16.56
CA VAL A 70 -33.50 -31.38 -15.76
C VAL A 70 -33.11 -31.75 -14.33
N GLY A 71 -31.98 -32.45 -14.16
CA GLY A 71 -31.45 -32.82 -12.84
C GLY A 71 -31.06 -31.62 -11.99
N TYR A 72 -30.36 -30.64 -12.59
CA TYR A 72 -30.01 -29.39 -11.92
C TYR A 72 -31.26 -28.62 -11.47
N TRP A 73 -32.26 -28.51 -12.36
CA TRP A 73 -33.50 -27.80 -12.07
C TRP A 73 -34.29 -28.44 -10.93
N LYS A 74 -34.50 -29.76 -10.96
CA LYS A 74 -35.19 -30.50 -9.89
C LYS A 74 -34.50 -30.29 -8.54
N ASN A 75 -33.16 -30.29 -8.50
CA ASN A 75 -32.40 -30.01 -7.29
C ASN A 75 -32.61 -28.57 -6.79
N LYS A 76 -32.63 -27.59 -7.69
CA LYS A 76 -32.94 -26.19 -7.34
C LYS A 76 -34.34 -26.04 -6.77
N CYS A 77 -35.38 -26.61 -7.40
CA CYS A 77 -36.75 -26.62 -6.88
C CYS A 77 -36.83 -27.21 -5.47
N TYR A 78 -36.14 -28.33 -5.23
CA TYR A 78 -36.05 -28.93 -3.91
C TYR A 78 -35.45 -27.96 -2.88
N HIS A 79 -34.33 -27.30 -3.21
CA HIS A 79 -33.70 -26.32 -2.32
C HIS A 79 -34.60 -25.10 -2.06
N TYR A 80 -35.29 -24.58 -3.07
CA TYR A 80 -36.22 -23.46 -2.89
C TYR A 80 -37.38 -23.84 -1.97
N LYS A 81 -37.96 -25.02 -2.16
CA LYS A 81 -39.02 -25.56 -1.29
C LYS A 81 -38.55 -25.69 0.17
N GLN A 82 -37.32 -26.20 0.39
CA GLN A 82 -36.74 -26.31 1.72
C GLN A 82 -36.49 -24.94 2.38
N GLN A 83 -36.08 -23.93 1.59
CA GLN A 83 -35.88 -22.58 2.11
C GLN A 83 -37.21 -21.93 2.54
N ASP A 84 -38.27 -22.10 1.75
CA ASP A 84 -39.59 -21.56 2.07
C ASP A 84 -40.23 -22.28 3.25
N TYR A 85 -40.12 -23.61 3.29
CA TYR A 85 -40.56 -24.41 4.44
C TYR A 85 -39.89 -23.97 5.75
N LYS A 86 -38.55 -23.82 5.75
CA LYS A 86 -37.80 -23.40 6.95
C LYS A 86 -38.15 -22.00 7.43
N ALA A 87 -38.63 -21.14 6.54
CA ALA A 87 -39.06 -19.79 6.87
C ALA A 87 -40.56 -19.68 7.17
N GLY A 88 -41.31 -20.80 7.16
CA GLY A 88 -42.75 -20.82 7.43
C GLY A 88 -43.62 -20.29 6.28
N ARG A 89 -43.10 -20.24 5.05
CA ARG A 89 -43.85 -19.82 3.86
C ARG A 89 -44.67 -20.97 3.27
N GLU A 90 -45.73 -20.65 2.54
CA GLU A 90 -46.50 -21.60 1.72
C GLU A 90 -45.54 -22.32 0.75
N THR A 91 -45.70 -23.63 0.51
CA THR A 91 -44.78 -24.37 -0.37
C THR A 91 -45.45 -25.10 -1.53
N GLU A 92 -46.78 -25.11 -1.58
CA GLU A 92 -47.55 -25.81 -2.61
C GLU A 92 -47.47 -25.11 -3.97
N LYS A 93 -47.34 -23.78 -3.95
CA LYS A 93 -47.24 -22.94 -5.15
C LYS A 93 -45.78 -22.70 -5.60
N ASN A 94 -44.82 -23.38 -4.99
CA ASN A 94 -43.43 -23.23 -5.39
C ASN A 94 -43.21 -23.70 -6.83
N VAL A 95 -42.21 -23.14 -7.48
CA VAL A 95 -41.69 -23.65 -8.75
C VAL A 95 -41.33 -25.13 -8.63
N THR A 96 -41.71 -25.91 -9.64
CA THR A 96 -41.56 -27.37 -9.64
C THR A 96 -40.69 -27.85 -10.81
N GLY A 97 -40.40 -29.15 -10.83
CA GLY A 97 -39.69 -29.77 -11.95
C GLY A 97 -40.40 -29.59 -13.30
N ASP A 98 -41.72 -29.40 -13.30
CA ASP A 98 -42.55 -29.23 -14.50
C ASP A 98 -42.34 -27.85 -15.15
N ASP A 99 -41.76 -26.90 -14.42
CA ASP A 99 -41.42 -25.56 -14.93
C ASP A 99 -40.10 -25.52 -15.71
N TYR A 100 -39.51 -26.68 -16.02
CA TYR A 100 -38.18 -26.82 -16.62
C TYR A 100 -38.03 -26.02 -17.93
N ASP A 101 -38.93 -26.22 -18.90
CA ASP A 101 -38.81 -25.59 -20.22
C ASP A 101 -38.89 -24.06 -20.13
N TYR A 102 -39.76 -23.56 -19.25
CA TYR A 102 -39.89 -22.12 -18.97
C TYR A 102 -38.58 -21.54 -18.42
N TYR A 103 -37.99 -22.16 -17.39
CA TYR A 103 -36.77 -21.63 -16.78
C TYR A 103 -35.51 -21.88 -17.61
N LYS A 104 -35.49 -22.92 -18.44
CA LYS A 104 -34.45 -23.10 -19.45
C LYS A 104 -34.44 -21.92 -20.42
N GLN A 105 -35.58 -21.61 -21.04
CA GLN A 105 -35.71 -20.47 -21.95
C GLN A 105 -35.41 -19.14 -21.24
N LEU A 106 -35.87 -18.96 -20.01
CA LEU A 106 -35.60 -17.76 -19.22
C LEU A 106 -34.09 -17.57 -19.03
N PHE A 107 -33.36 -18.57 -18.54
CA PHE A 107 -31.91 -18.44 -18.32
C PHE A 107 -31.10 -18.35 -19.62
N GLU A 108 -31.57 -18.90 -20.74
CA GLU A 108 -30.91 -18.76 -22.04
C GLU A 108 -31.04 -17.34 -22.63
N THR A 109 -32.19 -16.69 -22.41
CA THR A 109 -32.53 -15.40 -23.04
C THR A 109 -32.34 -14.19 -22.13
N SER A 110 -32.34 -14.39 -20.80
CA SER A 110 -32.25 -13.32 -19.83
C SER A 110 -30.82 -13.13 -19.31
N VAL A 111 -30.65 -12.05 -18.55
CA VAL A 111 -29.46 -11.80 -17.74
C VAL A 111 -29.84 -11.79 -16.26
N CYS A 112 -28.84 -11.79 -15.38
CA CYS A 112 -29.05 -11.55 -13.96
C CYS A 112 -29.73 -10.19 -13.74
N SER A 113 -30.87 -10.14 -13.06
CA SER A 113 -31.63 -8.92 -12.81
C SER A 113 -30.91 -7.89 -11.93
N ILE A 114 -29.86 -8.30 -11.20
CA ILE A 114 -29.11 -7.42 -10.30
C ILE A 114 -27.85 -6.85 -10.98
N CYS A 115 -27.09 -7.71 -11.69
CA CYS A 115 -25.78 -7.35 -12.22
C CYS A 115 -25.70 -7.29 -13.75
N ASN A 116 -26.78 -7.65 -14.44
CA ASN A 116 -26.90 -7.74 -15.91
C ASN A 116 -25.95 -8.72 -16.60
N ALA A 117 -25.21 -9.55 -15.84
CA ALA A 117 -24.34 -10.56 -16.42
C ALA A 117 -25.14 -11.75 -16.98
N LYS A 118 -24.68 -12.29 -18.11
CA LYS A 118 -25.17 -13.55 -18.68
C LYS A 118 -24.88 -14.74 -17.76
N PHE A 119 -25.72 -15.77 -17.84
CA PHE A 119 -25.51 -17.01 -17.12
C PHE A 119 -24.52 -17.92 -17.85
N THR A 120 -23.48 -18.33 -17.14
CA THR A 120 -22.41 -19.20 -17.64
C THR A 120 -22.10 -20.29 -16.63
N ASN A 121 -21.29 -21.28 -17.00
CA ASN A 121 -20.85 -22.30 -16.05
C ASN A 121 -20.04 -21.72 -14.87
N ASP A 122 -19.42 -20.54 -15.05
CA ASP A 122 -18.72 -19.80 -14.00
C ASP A 122 -19.65 -18.84 -13.23
N ASN A 123 -20.83 -18.54 -13.78
CA ASN A 123 -21.82 -17.59 -13.24
C ASN A 123 -23.22 -18.22 -13.25
N LEU A 124 -23.44 -19.19 -12.36
CA LEU A 124 -24.65 -20.01 -12.33
C LEU A 124 -25.92 -19.21 -12.00
N PRO A 125 -27.07 -19.53 -12.64
CA PRO A 125 -28.34 -18.91 -12.31
C PRO A 125 -28.95 -19.40 -10.99
N SER A 126 -29.83 -18.58 -10.45
CA SER A 126 -30.70 -18.79 -9.30
C SER A 126 -31.96 -17.93 -9.47
N LEU A 127 -32.95 -18.16 -8.61
CA LEU A 127 -34.12 -17.32 -8.46
C LEU A 127 -34.00 -16.50 -7.20
N ASP A 128 -34.18 -15.20 -7.32
CA ASP A 128 -34.31 -14.29 -6.19
C ASP A 128 -35.76 -13.85 -6.06
N ARG A 129 -36.26 -13.76 -4.82
CA ARG A 129 -37.64 -13.35 -4.56
C ARG A 129 -37.76 -11.84 -4.62
N GLN A 130 -38.84 -11.36 -5.21
CA GLN A 130 -39.21 -9.95 -5.19
C GLN A 130 -39.79 -9.56 -3.83
N ASP A 131 -40.64 -10.42 -3.27
CA ASP A 131 -41.14 -10.33 -1.90
C ASP A 131 -40.68 -11.56 -1.10
N ASN A 132 -39.93 -11.30 -0.02
CA ASN A 132 -39.38 -12.33 0.86
C ASN A 132 -40.43 -12.97 1.78
N GLU A 133 -41.63 -12.40 1.90
CA GLU A 133 -42.76 -13.01 2.61
C GLU A 133 -43.51 -14.03 1.73
N LEU A 134 -43.32 -13.96 0.41
CA LEU A 134 -43.98 -14.84 -0.56
C LEU A 134 -43.08 -16.01 -1.00
N PRO A 135 -43.64 -17.16 -1.40
CA PRO A 135 -42.86 -18.30 -1.88
C PRO A 135 -42.18 -18.06 -3.23
N HIS A 136 -41.25 -18.97 -3.58
CA HIS A 136 -40.63 -18.99 -4.90
C HIS A 136 -41.64 -19.42 -5.97
N THR A 137 -42.38 -18.47 -6.53
CA THR A 137 -43.33 -18.66 -7.64
C THR A 137 -42.81 -17.98 -8.91
N LYS A 138 -43.35 -18.33 -10.08
CA LYS A 138 -43.01 -17.66 -11.35
C LYS A 138 -43.22 -16.14 -11.31
N ALA A 139 -44.28 -15.70 -10.63
CA ALA A 139 -44.60 -14.27 -10.52
C ALA A 139 -43.74 -13.54 -9.48
N ASN A 140 -43.24 -14.23 -8.45
CA ASN A 140 -42.47 -13.64 -7.37
C ASN A 140 -40.95 -13.76 -7.55
N CYS A 141 -40.47 -14.39 -8.63
CA CYS A 141 -39.03 -14.64 -8.80
C CYS A 141 -38.43 -13.96 -10.03
N LEU A 142 -37.24 -13.38 -9.84
CA LEU A 142 -36.40 -12.86 -10.92
C LEU A 142 -35.14 -13.73 -11.11
N PRO A 143 -34.67 -13.90 -12.36
CA PRO A 143 -33.44 -14.62 -12.62
C PRO A 143 -32.24 -13.81 -12.10
N THR A 144 -31.46 -14.39 -11.21
CA THR A 144 -30.24 -13.78 -10.63
C THR A 144 -29.09 -14.77 -10.68
N CYS A 145 -27.83 -14.31 -10.67
CA CYS A 145 -26.75 -15.25 -10.45
C CYS A 145 -26.59 -15.55 -8.95
N VAL A 146 -26.08 -16.75 -8.63
CA VAL A 146 -25.95 -17.22 -7.25
C VAL A 146 -25.21 -16.22 -6.35
N SER A 147 -24.14 -15.61 -6.86
CA SER A 147 -23.36 -14.63 -6.09
C SER A 147 -24.16 -13.35 -5.79
N CYS A 148 -24.97 -12.86 -6.73
CA CYS A 148 -25.82 -11.68 -6.52
C CYS A 148 -26.96 -11.98 -5.54
N ASN A 149 -27.58 -13.15 -5.65
CA ASN A 149 -28.64 -13.59 -4.72
C ASN A 149 -28.12 -13.67 -3.27
N ILE A 150 -26.94 -14.29 -3.07
CA ILE A 150 -26.28 -14.33 -1.74
C ILE A 150 -25.92 -12.93 -1.25
N ALA A 151 -25.45 -12.05 -2.15
CA ALA A 151 -25.09 -10.69 -1.78
C ALA A 151 -26.31 -9.82 -1.45
N HIS A 152 -27.44 -10.04 -2.13
CA HIS A 152 -28.72 -9.38 -1.88
C HIS A 152 -29.30 -9.82 -0.54
N ALA A 153 -29.50 -11.13 -0.34
CA ALA A 153 -30.15 -11.66 0.85
C ALA A 153 -31.44 -10.89 1.19
N ASN A 154 -31.47 -10.15 2.30
CA ASN A 154 -32.59 -9.29 2.71
C ASN A 154 -32.21 -7.80 2.72
N ARG A 155 -31.18 -7.41 1.96
CA ARG A 155 -30.68 -6.02 1.90
C ARG A 155 -31.47 -5.21 0.87
N ASP A 156 -31.33 -3.89 0.92
CA ASP A 156 -31.94 -3.01 -0.08
C ASP A 156 -31.43 -3.36 -1.51
N PRO A 157 -32.34 -3.55 -2.49
CA PRO A 157 -31.97 -3.93 -3.84
C PRO A 157 -31.07 -2.91 -4.55
N LYS A 158 -31.29 -1.61 -4.33
CA LYS A 158 -30.51 -0.54 -4.98
C LYS A 158 -29.10 -0.48 -4.41
N ILE A 159 -28.96 -0.53 -3.09
CA ILE A 159 -27.65 -0.56 -2.42
C ILE A 159 -26.86 -1.81 -2.82
N THR A 160 -27.54 -2.96 -2.89
CA THR A 160 -26.91 -4.22 -3.29
C THR A 160 -26.44 -4.15 -4.74
N SER A 161 -27.29 -3.69 -5.65
CA SER A 161 -26.94 -3.51 -7.07
C SER A 161 -25.74 -2.58 -7.23
N LEU A 162 -25.72 -1.44 -6.52
CA LEU A 162 -24.58 -0.52 -6.49
C LEU A 162 -23.28 -1.22 -6.07
N HIS A 163 -23.27 -1.93 -4.94
CA HIS A 163 -22.07 -2.64 -4.47
C HIS A 163 -21.58 -3.69 -5.46
N ILE A 164 -22.49 -4.42 -6.11
CA ILE A 164 -22.13 -5.44 -7.10
C ILE A 164 -21.53 -4.79 -8.34
N LYS A 165 -22.17 -3.74 -8.86
CA LYS A 165 -21.68 -3.00 -10.04
C LYS A 165 -20.32 -2.35 -9.76
N MET A 166 -20.12 -1.73 -8.60
CA MET A 166 -18.82 -1.18 -8.19
C MET A 166 -17.76 -2.28 -8.11
N ARG A 167 -18.09 -3.45 -7.56
CA ARG A 167 -17.18 -4.60 -7.54
C ARG A 167 -16.81 -5.07 -8.95
N GLN A 168 -17.77 -5.14 -9.86
CA GLN A 168 -17.53 -5.52 -11.25
C GLN A 168 -16.63 -4.52 -11.97
N TYR A 169 -16.90 -3.22 -11.80
CA TYR A 169 -16.04 -2.14 -12.28
C TYR A 169 -14.60 -2.30 -11.76
N ALA A 170 -14.43 -2.51 -10.44
CA ALA A 170 -13.12 -2.73 -9.84
C ALA A 170 -12.38 -3.94 -10.45
N ILE A 171 -13.09 -5.03 -10.73
CA ILE A 171 -12.52 -6.23 -11.37
C ILE A 171 -12.12 -5.95 -12.82
N LYS A 172 -12.99 -5.28 -13.61
CA LYS A 172 -12.74 -4.91 -15.01
C LYS A 172 -11.49 -4.05 -15.14
N HIS A 173 -11.33 -3.09 -14.22
CA HIS A 173 -10.25 -2.11 -14.23
C HIS A 173 -9.05 -2.47 -13.34
N ASN A 174 -8.97 -3.71 -12.84
CA ASN A 174 -7.87 -4.18 -11.99
C ASN A 174 -7.61 -3.29 -10.75
N LEU A 175 -8.66 -2.67 -10.20
CA LEU A 175 -8.52 -1.75 -9.08
C LEU A 175 -8.09 -2.49 -7.80
N PRO A 176 -7.50 -1.77 -6.82
CA PRO A 176 -7.18 -2.36 -5.53
C PRO A 176 -8.45 -2.82 -4.78
N MET A 177 -8.41 -4.04 -4.24
CA MET A 177 -9.52 -4.68 -3.53
C MET A 177 -9.06 -5.22 -2.17
N THR A 178 -10.00 -5.59 -1.30
CA THR A 178 -9.66 -6.32 -0.07
C THR A 178 -9.08 -7.70 -0.39
N ILE A 179 -8.16 -8.16 0.47
CA ILE A 179 -7.50 -9.45 0.31
C ILE A 179 -8.31 -10.54 1.02
N SER A 180 -8.74 -11.56 0.26
CA SER A 180 -9.46 -12.72 0.80
C SER A 180 -8.55 -13.90 1.15
N ASP A 181 -7.35 -13.98 0.56
CA ASP A 181 -6.39 -15.06 0.85
C ASP A 181 -5.54 -14.70 2.09
N GLU A 182 -5.71 -15.49 3.16
CA GLU A 182 -5.00 -15.30 4.43
C GLU A 182 -3.46 -15.35 4.27
N ARG A 183 -2.95 -16.14 3.32
CA ARG A 183 -1.50 -16.26 3.08
C ARG A 183 -0.94 -14.98 2.47
N ILE A 184 -1.68 -14.39 1.52
CA ILE A 184 -1.35 -13.08 0.93
C ILE A 184 -1.44 -12.01 2.03
N TYR A 185 -2.50 -12.02 2.85
CA TYR A 185 -2.65 -11.09 3.96
C TYR A 185 -1.46 -11.15 4.93
N LYS A 186 -1.08 -12.35 5.37
CA LYS A 186 0.08 -12.56 6.27
C LYS A 186 1.39 -12.06 5.65
N LEU A 187 1.61 -12.35 4.37
CA LEU A 187 2.78 -11.87 3.63
C LEU A 187 2.84 -10.34 3.59
N LEU A 188 1.72 -9.68 3.25
CA LEU A 188 1.63 -8.22 3.21
C LEU A 188 1.80 -7.61 4.61
N ARG A 189 1.17 -8.19 5.63
CA ARG A 189 1.25 -7.72 7.02
C ARG A 189 2.68 -7.75 7.56
N GLU A 190 3.44 -8.80 7.24
CA GLU A 190 4.84 -8.94 7.63
C GLU A 190 5.77 -7.97 6.87
N CYS A 191 5.40 -7.59 5.64
CA CYS A 191 6.15 -6.64 4.82
C CYS A 191 6.09 -5.18 5.32
N ILE A 192 5.03 -4.82 6.07
CA ILE A 192 4.85 -3.44 6.55
C ILE A 192 6.04 -3.00 7.42
N THR A 193 6.82 -2.07 6.87
CA THR A 193 7.96 -1.42 7.52
C THR A 193 7.89 0.07 7.24
N GLY A 194 8.02 0.89 8.28
CA GLY A 194 7.94 2.35 8.16
C GLY A 194 9.13 2.96 7.41
N GLY A 195 9.27 4.28 7.53
CA GLY A 195 10.42 5.04 7.05
C GLY A 195 11.66 4.77 7.90
N LEU A 196 12.85 4.86 7.29
CA LEU A 196 14.12 4.72 7.99
C LEU A 196 14.34 5.93 8.89
N ALA A 197 14.64 5.70 10.17
CA ALA A 197 15.11 6.74 11.08
C ALA A 197 16.47 6.27 11.63
N ALA A 198 17.56 6.85 11.10
CA ALA A 198 18.91 6.43 11.40
C ALA A 198 19.87 7.62 11.45
N VAL A 199 20.78 7.61 12.42
CA VAL A 199 21.90 8.56 12.52
C VAL A 199 23.17 7.80 12.16
N PHE A 200 23.88 8.28 11.15
CA PHE A 200 25.13 7.69 10.67
C PHE A 200 26.35 8.39 11.29
N HIS A 201 26.36 9.73 11.28
CA HIS A 201 27.41 10.56 11.88
C HIS A 201 26.81 11.61 12.81
N ARG A 202 27.26 11.66 14.07
CA ARG A 202 26.66 12.50 15.12
C ARG A 202 27.14 13.95 15.13
N GLU A 203 28.38 14.20 14.74
CA GLU A 203 29.01 15.52 14.79
C GLU A 203 29.44 15.92 13.40
N ASN A 204 28.86 17.01 12.88
CA ASN A 204 29.14 17.54 11.54
C ASN A 204 29.18 19.07 11.63
N ILE A 205 30.37 19.63 11.77
CA ILE A 205 30.61 21.05 11.98
C ILE A 205 31.42 21.60 10.80
N ALA A 206 30.89 22.65 10.16
CA ALA A 206 31.56 23.33 9.07
C ALA A 206 32.96 23.82 9.48
N GLY A 207 33.96 23.55 8.63
CA GLY A 207 35.36 23.91 8.85
C GLY A 207 36.09 23.06 9.92
N LYS A 208 35.44 22.07 10.53
CA LYS A 208 36.05 21.23 11.59
C LYS A 208 35.91 19.74 11.34
N THR A 209 34.72 19.27 10.98
CA THR A 209 34.48 17.83 10.76
C THR A 209 35.01 17.41 9.41
N HIS A 210 35.86 16.40 9.40
CA HIS A 210 36.33 15.76 8.18
C HIS A 210 35.26 14.82 7.60
N ILE A 211 35.23 14.66 6.28
CA ILE A 211 34.37 13.67 5.64
C ILE A 211 34.87 12.28 6.02
N ASN A 212 33.94 11.44 6.47
CA ASN A 212 34.24 10.08 6.90
C ASN A 212 33.99 9.08 5.76
N GLU A 213 34.93 8.15 5.58
CA GLU A 213 34.83 7.05 4.63
C GLU A 213 34.71 5.71 5.37
N LEU A 214 33.80 4.87 4.88
CA LEU A 214 33.64 3.49 5.35
C LEU A 214 34.24 2.52 4.32
N THR A 215 35.21 1.73 4.75
CA THR A 215 35.83 0.68 3.91
C THR A 215 35.72 -0.66 4.60
N TYR A 216 35.20 -1.67 3.91
CA TYR A 216 35.26 -3.06 4.31
C TYR A 216 36.65 -3.64 4.01
N ASP A 217 37.32 -4.13 5.06
CA ASP A 217 38.51 -4.96 4.94
C ASP A 217 38.10 -6.44 5.01
N GLU A 218 38.27 -7.14 3.90
CA GLU A 218 37.93 -8.55 3.79
C GLU A 218 38.85 -9.45 4.64
N GLN A 219 40.12 -9.06 4.84
CA GLN A 219 41.08 -9.87 5.60
C GLN A 219 40.71 -9.92 7.09
N SER A 220 40.43 -8.77 7.69
CA SER A 220 40.00 -8.70 9.09
C SER A 220 38.49 -8.90 9.29
N ASN A 221 37.71 -8.91 8.20
CA ASN A 221 36.25 -8.94 8.21
C ASN A 221 35.65 -7.80 9.06
N LYS A 222 36.18 -6.59 8.90
CA LYS A 222 35.76 -5.39 9.64
C LYS A 222 35.44 -4.24 8.69
N VAL A 223 34.59 -3.34 9.17
CA VAL A 223 34.40 -2.02 8.56
C VAL A 223 35.34 -1.04 9.26
N ILE A 224 36.20 -0.41 8.48
CA ILE A 224 37.10 0.66 8.88
C ILE A 224 36.39 1.98 8.60
N SER A 225 36.22 2.80 9.64
CA SER A 225 35.72 4.17 9.54
C SER A 225 36.91 5.10 9.73
N GLN A 226 37.17 5.95 8.75
CA GLN A 226 38.31 6.85 8.75
C GLN A 226 37.94 8.21 8.19
N ASP A 227 38.47 9.26 8.79
CA ASP A 227 38.34 10.62 8.29
C ASP A 227 39.36 10.86 7.18
N ASN A 228 38.91 11.48 6.10
CA ASN A 228 39.79 11.87 4.99
C ASN A 228 40.19 13.35 5.09
N GLU A 229 41.00 13.82 4.15
CA GLU A 229 41.50 15.20 4.13
C GLU A 229 40.43 16.26 3.86
N ASN A 230 39.26 15.88 3.33
CA ASN A 230 38.20 16.83 2.99
C ASN A 230 37.45 17.28 4.23
N VAL A 231 37.35 18.59 4.42
CA VAL A 231 36.62 19.18 5.55
C VAL A 231 35.21 19.55 5.11
N THR A 232 34.23 19.23 5.94
CA THR A 232 32.83 19.62 5.77
C THR A 232 32.73 21.13 5.68
N THR A 233 32.06 21.65 4.67
CA THR A 233 31.74 23.07 4.54
C THR A 233 30.25 23.34 4.73
N HIS A 234 29.39 22.41 4.30
CA HIS A 234 27.93 22.55 4.33
C HIS A 234 27.26 21.25 4.75
N VAL A 235 26.04 21.38 5.30
CA VAL A 235 25.12 20.27 5.55
C VAL A 235 23.80 20.62 4.86
N PHE A 236 23.30 19.72 4.03
CA PHE A 236 22.01 19.88 3.34
C PHE A 236 21.04 18.80 3.79
N ALA A 237 19.75 19.13 3.78
CA ALA A 237 18.69 18.13 3.84
C ALA A 237 18.03 17.99 2.47
N LEU A 238 18.01 16.77 1.94
CA LEU A 238 17.15 16.43 0.82
C LEU A 238 15.82 15.93 1.36
N ASP A 239 14.71 16.54 0.99
CA ASP A 239 13.36 16.17 1.45
C ASP A 239 12.48 15.75 0.26
N GLY A 240 11.91 14.54 0.31
CA GLY A 240 11.05 14.05 -0.76
C GLY A 240 9.71 14.80 -0.82
N ASN A 241 9.38 15.37 -1.99
CA ASN A 241 8.11 16.08 -2.18
C ASN A 241 6.91 15.15 -2.00
N SER A 242 6.34 15.15 -0.80
CA SER A 242 5.27 14.23 -0.41
C SER A 242 5.64 12.77 -0.77
N LEU A 243 6.79 12.28 -0.30
CA LEU A 243 7.42 11.04 -0.77
C LEU A 243 6.45 9.85 -0.91
N TYR A 244 5.65 9.56 0.12
CA TYR A 244 4.69 8.46 0.08
C TYR A 244 3.60 8.67 -0.99
N PRO A 245 2.85 9.80 -1.00
CA PRO A 245 2.00 10.16 -2.13
C PRO A 245 2.62 10.03 -3.50
N SER A 246 3.82 10.57 -3.67
CA SER A 246 4.55 10.50 -4.93
C SER A 246 4.80 9.04 -5.34
N SER A 247 5.12 8.18 -4.38
CA SER A 247 5.44 6.76 -4.59
C SER A 247 4.26 5.87 -4.96
N TYR A 248 3.02 6.28 -4.66
CA TYR A 248 1.81 5.57 -5.09
C TYR A 248 1.06 6.27 -6.23
N SER A 249 1.58 7.38 -6.74
CA SER A 249 0.96 8.17 -7.79
C SER A 249 0.91 7.47 -9.14
N SER A 250 1.85 6.56 -9.44
CA SER A 250 2.04 5.96 -10.76
C SER A 250 2.30 6.97 -11.90
N VAL A 251 2.70 8.21 -11.58
CA VAL A 251 3.12 9.22 -12.57
C VAL A 251 4.33 8.71 -13.35
N LYS A 252 4.37 9.02 -14.66
CA LYS A 252 5.52 8.69 -15.51
C LYS A 252 6.77 9.46 -15.06
N ASN A 253 7.89 8.75 -14.91
CA ASN A 253 9.21 9.30 -14.67
C ASN A 253 10.26 8.39 -15.33
N GLU A 254 11.11 8.97 -16.18
CA GLU A 254 12.12 8.23 -16.97
C GLU A 254 13.13 7.47 -16.10
N ASN A 255 13.30 7.87 -14.84
CA ASN A 255 14.16 7.18 -13.90
C ASN A 255 13.53 5.90 -13.30
N ILE A 256 12.43 5.40 -13.85
CA ILE A 256 11.78 4.14 -13.47
C ILE A 256 11.95 3.12 -14.61
N PRO A 257 13.03 2.32 -14.63
CA PRO A 257 13.41 1.56 -15.81
C PRO A 257 12.58 0.29 -16.07
N TYR A 258 11.65 -0.08 -15.18
CA TYR A 258 11.07 -1.44 -15.18
C TYR A 258 9.73 -1.59 -15.89
N THR A 259 8.87 -0.56 -15.86
CA THR A 259 7.47 -0.72 -16.28
C THR A 259 6.94 0.53 -16.98
N ASP A 260 7.43 0.78 -18.20
CA ASP A 260 7.06 1.95 -19.01
C ASP A 260 7.13 3.26 -18.21
N ASN A 261 8.24 3.43 -17.50
CA ASN A 261 8.51 4.64 -16.71
C ASN A 261 7.48 4.91 -15.60
N ARG A 262 6.74 3.90 -15.12
CA ARG A 262 5.73 4.06 -14.04
C ARG A 262 5.97 3.12 -12.88
N MET A 263 5.77 3.57 -11.65
CA MET A 263 5.60 2.68 -10.49
C MET A 263 4.13 2.32 -10.31
N TYR A 264 3.72 1.17 -10.86
CA TYR A 264 2.34 0.69 -10.73
C TYR A 264 2.01 0.26 -9.30
N MET A 265 0.74 0.44 -8.93
CA MET A 265 0.18 -0.03 -7.67
C MET A 265 -0.46 -1.40 -7.80
N ALA A 266 -0.49 -2.15 -6.69
CA ALA A 266 -1.13 -3.46 -6.63
C ALA A 266 -2.65 -3.36 -6.68
N GLY A 267 -3.22 -3.95 -7.72
CA GLY A 267 -4.66 -4.12 -7.94
C GLY A 267 -5.21 -5.36 -7.25
N ARG A 268 -6.08 -6.09 -7.97
CA ARG A 268 -6.53 -7.41 -7.53
C ARG A 268 -5.37 -8.40 -7.44
N SER A 269 -5.40 -9.29 -6.47
CA SER A 269 -4.47 -10.42 -6.41
C SER A 269 -4.76 -11.43 -7.53
N LYS A 270 -3.70 -11.87 -8.23
CA LYS A 270 -3.75 -12.88 -9.30
C LYS A 270 -3.56 -14.29 -8.73
N PHE A 271 -2.43 -14.51 -8.05
CA PHE A 271 -2.12 -15.79 -7.42
C PHE A 271 -1.10 -15.65 -6.29
N TYR A 272 -1.01 -16.72 -5.51
CA TYR A 272 0.00 -16.94 -4.50
C TYR A 272 0.77 -18.23 -4.81
N SER A 273 2.08 -18.25 -4.61
CA SER A 273 2.90 -19.44 -4.80
C SER A 273 4.04 -19.52 -3.80
N GLU A 274 4.34 -20.73 -3.35
CA GLU A 274 5.53 -21.07 -2.54
C GLU A 274 6.55 -21.87 -3.37
N LYS A 275 6.28 -22.13 -4.66
CA LYS A 275 7.15 -22.91 -5.53
C LYS A 275 8.34 -22.07 -6.00
N PRO A 276 9.60 -22.41 -5.64
CA PRO A 276 10.76 -21.58 -5.96
C PRO A 276 10.93 -21.23 -7.44
N PHE A 277 10.69 -22.17 -8.34
CA PHE A 277 10.80 -21.92 -9.78
C PHE A 277 9.79 -20.89 -10.30
N ILE A 278 8.57 -20.86 -9.75
CA ILE A 278 7.56 -19.85 -10.12
C ILE A 278 8.01 -18.48 -9.60
N ILE A 279 8.47 -18.43 -8.34
CA ILE A 279 8.93 -17.19 -7.71
C ILE A 279 10.09 -16.60 -8.50
N LYS A 280 11.12 -17.40 -8.78
CA LYS A 280 12.29 -17.00 -9.57
C LYS A 280 11.88 -16.49 -10.96
N ASN A 281 11.05 -17.26 -11.68
CA ASN A 281 10.59 -16.87 -13.01
C ASN A 281 9.82 -15.53 -13.00
N CYS A 282 8.94 -15.31 -12.01
CA CYS A 282 8.24 -14.02 -11.87
C CYS A 282 9.19 -12.84 -11.61
N ILE A 283 10.20 -13.04 -10.76
CA ILE A 283 11.20 -12.01 -10.45
C ILE A 283 12.03 -11.68 -11.69
N ASP A 284 12.56 -12.70 -12.37
CA ASP A 284 13.50 -12.55 -13.49
C ASP A 284 12.83 -11.96 -14.74
N GLN A 285 11.56 -12.30 -15.00
CA GLN A 285 10.86 -11.79 -16.18
C GLN A 285 10.58 -10.28 -16.12
N ARG A 286 10.55 -9.69 -14.92
CA ARG A 286 10.18 -8.28 -14.69
C ARG A 286 8.85 -7.82 -15.31
N LYS A 287 7.93 -8.76 -15.56
CA LYS A 287 6.64 -8.50 -16.22
C LYS A 287 5.51 -8.20 -15.25
N GLU A 288 5.50 -8.86 -14.10
CA GLU A 288 4.41 -8.80 -13.14
C GLU A 288 4.78 -7.89 -11.96
N ILE A 289 3.78 -7.34 -11.26
CA ILE A 289 4.02 -6.69 -9.97
C ILE A 289 3.70 -7.66 -8.84
N PHE A 290 4.53 -7.67 -7.81
CA PHE A 290 4.48 -8.71 -6.79
C PHE A 290 5.04 -8.24 -5.45
N VAL A 291 4.76 -9.05 -4.42
CA VAL A 291 5.46 -9.05 -3.15
C VAL A 291 6.08 -10.42 -2.97
N ALA A 292 7.41 -10.48 -2.79
CA ALA A 292 8.18 -11.71 -2.68
C ALA A 292 8.91 -11.80 -1.34
N LYS A 293 8.95 -13.00 -0.78
CA LYS A 293 9.67 -13.35 0.44
C LYS A 293 10.90 -14.17 0.09
N VAL A 294 12.09 -13.60 0.28
CA VAL A 294 13.37 -14.15 -0.18
C VAL A 294 14.47 -14.01 0.87
N LYS A 295 15.54 -14.80 0.74
CA LYS A 295 16.84 -14.55 1.37
C LYS A 295 17.86 -14.19 0.29
N GLY A 296 18.86 -13.45 0.69
CA GLY A 296 19.98 -13.12 -0.19
C GLY A 296 21.00 -12.23 0.51
N TYR A 297 22.02 -11.88 -0.26
CA TYR A 297 23.16 -11.08 0.17
C TYR A 297 23.75 -10.30 -1.01
N PHE A 298 24.44 -9.20 -0.73
CA PHE A 298 25.36 -8.59 -1.69
C PHE A 298 26.71 -9.30 -1.61
N PRO A 299 27.38 -9.62 -2.74
CA PRO A 299 28.75 -10.10 -2.72
C PRO A 299 29.67 -9.11 -2.00
N LYS A 300 30.71 -9.60 -1.31
CA LYS A 300 31.68 -8.74 -0.60
C LYS A 300 32.37 -7.72 -1.50
N SER A 301 32.54 -8.05 -2.79
CA SER A 301 33.07 -7.11 -3.81
C SER A 301 32.24 -5.83 -3.91
N GLU A 302 30.95 -5.87 -3.57
CA GLU A 302 30.05 -4.71 -3.60
C GLU A 302 30.02 -3.93 -2.29
N TYR A 303 30.61 -4.43 -1.19
CA TYR A 303 30.44 -3.81 0.13
C TYR A 303 30.92 -2.37 0.15
N ASN A 304 32.11 -2.09 -0.39
CA ASN A 304 32.64 -0.72 -0.45
C ASN A 304 31.78 0.22 -1.31
N ASN A 305 31.02 -0.32 -2.27
CA ASN A 305 30.10 0.46 -3.07
C ASN A 305 28.82 0.82 -2.29
N LEU A 306 28.41 -0.01 -1.34
CA LEU A 306 27.10 0.06 -0.68
C LEU A 306 27.15 0.51 0.79
N LEU A 307 28.32 0.41 1.43
CA LEU A 307 28.49 0.53 2.89
C LEU A 307 28.06 1.88 3.47
N ALA A 308 28.25 2.97 2.73
CA ALA A 308 27.88 4.30 3.18
C ALA A 308 26.37 4.42 3.42
N LEU A 309 25.54 3.69 2.65
CA LEU A 309 24.11 3.56 2.92
C LEU A 309 23.58 2.19 2.43
N PRO A 310 23.68 1.13 3.25
CA PRO A 310 23.31 -0.22 2.83
C PRO A 310 21.84 -0.28 2.36
N PRO A 311 21.55 -0.82 1.17
CA PRO A 311 20.28 -0.56 0.50
C PRO A 311 19.09 -1.37 1.04
N ILE A 312 19.28 -2.31 1.98
CA ILE A 312 18.18 -3.13 2.54
C ILE A 312 17.67 -2.50 3.84
N PHE A 313 16.50 -1.86 3.78
CA PHE A 313 15.84 -1.22 4.91
C PHE A 313 14.80 -2.16 5.49
N ARG A 314 15.20 -2.99 6.46
CA ARG A 314 14.32 -3.99 7.08
C ARG A 314 14.49 -4.05 8.59
N ASN A 315 13.43 -4.51 9.24
CA ASN A 315 13.47 -4.78 10.67
C ASN A 315 14.32 -6.01 10.95
N ILE A 316 15.18 -5.90 11.97
CA ILE A 316 15.86 -7.02 12.61
C ILE A 316 15.59 -6.98 14.12
N GLU A 317 15.73 -8.13 14.77
CA GLU A 317 15.80 -8.19 16.23
C GLU A 317 17.25 -8.00 16.66
N ILE A 318 17.50 -7.01 17.49
CA ILE A 318 18.80 -6.70 18.06
C ILE A 318 18.74 -7.07 19.55
N GLN A 319 19.76 -7.79 20.02
CA GLN A 319 19.97 -8.04 21.46
C GLN A 319 20.98 -7.02 21.97
N ASN A 320 20.75 -6.47 23.17
CA ASN A 320 21.66 -5.53 23.84
C ASN A 320 22.87 -6.25 24.44
N LYS A 321 23.56 -7.06 23.63
CA LYS A 321 24.83 -7.73 23.96
C LYS A 321 25.98 -6.89 23.45
N GLU A 322 27.08 -6.86 24.20
CA GLU A 322 28.29 -6.11 23.86
C GLU A 322 28.78 -6.38 22.44
N GLN A 323 28.84 -7.66 22.03
CA GLN A 323 29.22 -8.09 20.68
C GLN A 323 28.31 -7.59 19.55
N VAL A 324 27.12 -7.07 19.86
CA VAL A 324 26.12 -6.61 18.88
C VAL A 324 26.06 -5.10 18.82
N ILE A 325 26.04 -4.42 19.98
CA ILE A 325 25.91 -2.94 20.06
C ILE A 325 27.25 -2.23 20.25
N GLY A 326 28.33 -2.98 20.47
CA GLY A 326 29.66 -2.48 20.77
C GLY A 326 29.87 -2.18 22.27
N GLU A 327 31.12 -2.24 22.70
CA GLU A 327 31.57 -1.99 24.08
C GLU A 327 31.04 -0.66 24.62
N TYR A 328 31.25 0.43 23.89
CA TYR A 328 30.82 1.77 24.32
C TYR A 328 29.32 1.84 24.63
N MET A 329 28.46 1.40 23.69
CA MET A 329 27.01 1.45 23.88
C MET A 329 26.56 0.51 25.00
N TYR A 330 27.22 -0.64 25.13
CA TYR A 330 26.96 -1.60 26.20
C TYR A 330 27.29 -1.01 27.58
N LEU A 331 28.45 -0.35 27.73
CA LEU A 331 28.84 0.35 28.96
C LEU A 331 27.90 1.52 29.29
N GLN A 332 27.48 2.31 28.30
CA GLN A 332 26.48 3.37 28.52
C GLN A 332 25.14 2.80 28.99
N ALA A 333 24.70 1.71 28.38
CA ALA A 333 23.45 1.06 28.75
C ALA A 333 23.53 0.49 30.18
N GLN A 334 24.65 -0.10 30.58
CA GLN A 334 24.89 -0.51 31.98
C GLN A 334 24.89 0.68 32.94
N LYS A 335 25.65 1.73 32.63
CA LYS A 335 25.77 2.95 33.46
C LYS A 335 24.42 3.60 33.74
N HIS A 336 23.52 3.59 32.75
CA HIS A 336 22.19 4.18 32.86
C HIS A 336 21.09 3.17 33.22
N SER A 337 21.45 1.95 33.64
CA SER A 337 20.50 0.90 34.04
C SER A 337 19.44 0.59 32.98
N LEU A 338 19.82 0.60 31.70
CA LEU A 338 18.94 0.25 30.59
C LEU A 338 18.71 -1.28 30.53
N PRO A 339 17.55 -1.75 30.03
CA PRO A 339 17.27 -3.18 29.92
C PRO A 339 18.22 -3.92 28.95
N MET A 340 19.12 -4.75 29.49
CA MET A 340 20.17 -5.45 28.72
C MET A 340 19.73 -6.81 28.15
N SER A 341 18.72 -7.46 28.75
CA SER A 341 18.21 -8.76 28.29
C SER A 341 17.14 -8.66 27.20
N LYS A 342 16.72 -7.43 26.87
CA LYS A 342 15.63 -7.18 25.95
C LYS A 342 16.07 -7.36 24.50
N LYS A 343 15.20 -8.00 23.71
CA LYS A 343 15.27 -7.97 22.25
C LYS A 343 14.48 -6.77 21.75
N ASP A 344 15.12 -5.89 21.02
CA ASP A 344 14.47 -4.74 20.39
C ASP A 344 14.36 -4.95 18.89
N ARG A 345 13.15 -4.77 18.36
CA ARG A 345 12.91 -4.74 16.92
C ARG A 345 13.27 -3.36 16.39
N LYS A 346 14.26 -3.28 15.50
CA LYS A 346 14.76 -2.04 14.92
C LYS A 346 14.74 -2.11 13.41
N LEU A 347 14.22 -1.08 12.76
CA LEU A 347 14.41 -0.84 11.34
C LEU A 347 15.80 -0.25 11.15
N THR A 348 16.60 -0.85 10.27
CA THR A 348 17.97 -0.43 10.00
C THR A 348 18.33 -0.75 8.55
N THR A 349 19.55 -0.40 8.16
CA THR A 349 20.14 -0.65 6.85
C THR A 349 21.01 -1.93 6.89
N LEU A 350 20.94 -2.76 5.86
CA LEU A 350 21.64 -4.04 5.78
C LEU A 350 22.29 -4.26 4.41
N LEU A 351 23.36 -5.05 4.38
CA LEU A 351 24.01 -5.58 3.15
C LEU A 351 23.59 -7.03 2.85
N ASP A 352 22.83 -7.65 3.74
CA ASP A 352 22.23 -8.96 3.51
C ASP A 352 20.89 -9.08 4.26
N THR A 353 20.25 -10.22 4.07
CA THR A 353 18.98 -10.53 4.75
C THR A 353 19.16 -11.07 6.17
N ASN A 354 20.39 -11.07 6.68
CA ASN A 354 20.84 -11.58 7.99
C ASN A 354 20.37 -13.02 8.24
N GLY A 355 20.51 -13.88 7.21
CA GLY A 355 20.06 -15.27 7.23
C GLY A 355 18.53 -15.47 7.36
N GLN A 356 17.75 -14.40 7.37
CA GLN A 356 16.30 -14.41 7.58
C GLN A 356 15.56 -14.11 6.28
N PHE A 357 14.38 -14.71 6.10
CA PHE A 357 13.52 -14.30 5.00
C PHE A 357 13.05 -12.85 5.19
N LYS A 358 13.31 -12.00 4.21
CA LYS A 358 12.79 -10.64 4.14
C LYS A 358 11.82 -10.54 2.97
N ILE A 359 10.89 -9.60 3.06
CA ILE A 359 9.81 -9.43 2.09
C ILE A 359 10.02 -8.10 1.38
N PHE A 360 9.85 -8.07 0.06
CA PHE A 360 10.03 -6.90 -0.78
C PHE A 360 8.95 -6.87 -1.85
N ASN A 361 8.48 -5.67 -2.21
CA ASN A 361 7.78 -5.52 -3.47
C ASN A 361 8.75 -5.61 -4.66
N ASN A 362 8.19 -5.70 -5.87
CA ASN A 362 8.96 -5.90 -7.10
C ASN A 362 9.94 -4.75 -7.39
N TYR A 363 9.52 -3.48 -7.27
CA TYR A 363 10.37 -2.33 -7.60
C TYR A 363 11.60 -2.27 -6.69
N TYR A 364 11.39 -2.47 -5.40
CA TYR A 364 12.49 -2.49 -4.46
C TYR A 364 13.41 -3.70 -4.68
N LEU A 365 12.85 -4.89 -4.88
CA LEU A 365 13.67 -6.09 -5.12
C LEU A 365 14.46 -6.00 -6.42
N TRP A 366 13.89 -5.47 -7.50
CA TRP A 366 14.60 -5.30 -8.77
C TRP A 366 15.76 -4.31 -8.65
N LEU A 367 15.59 -3.20 -7.92
CA LEU A 367 16.69 -2.30 -7.63
C LEU A 367 17.81 -3.00 -6.87
N LEU A 368 17.48 -3.80 -5.84
CA LEU A 368 18.50 -4.57 -5.11
C LEU A 368 19.25 -5.52 -6.04
N ILE A 369 18.55 -6.23 -6.93
CA ILE A 369 19.17 -7.14 -7.91
C ILE A 369 20.09 -6.37 -8.87
N ASP A 370 19.67 -5.20 -9.35
CA ASP A 370 20.48 -4.35 -10.23
C ASP A 370 21.74 -3.82 -9.54
N LEU A 371 21.71 -3.66 -8.21
CA LEU A 371 22.88 -3.33 -7.38
C LEU A 371 23.74 -4.56 -7.03
N GLY A 372 23.44 -5.74 -7.58
CA GLY A 372 24.22 -6.97 -7.37
C GLY A 372 23.69 -7.91 -6.28
N PHE A 373 22.47 -7.72 -5.79
CA PHE A 373 21.90 -8.62 -4.77
C PHE A 373 21.65 -10.03 -5.33
N VAL A 374 22.20 -11.03 -4.66
CA VAL A 374 22.03 -12.44 -5.01
C VAL A 374 20.97 -13.07 -4.12
N ILE A 375 19.88 -13.55 -4.74
CA ILE A 375 18.84 -14.31 -4.03
C ILE A 375 19.32 -15.76 -3.86
N THR A 376 19.36 -16.24 -2.61
CA THR A 376 19.74 -17.62 -2.29
C THR A 376 18.54 -18.54 -2.10
N ASP A 377 17.45 -18.01 -1.54
CA ASP A 377 16.27 -18.79 -1.19
C ASP A 377 14.98 -18.06 -1.52
N TYR A 378 14.00 -18.81 -2.03
CA TYR A 378 12.67 -18.33 -2.36
C TYR A 378 11.64 -19.00 -1.45
N LYS A 379 10.80 -18.21 -0.77
CA LYS A 379 9.79 -18.75 0.15
C LYS A 379 8.36 -18.56 -0.31
N ALA A 380 8.00 -17.36 -0.75
CA ALA A 380 6.64 -17.06 -1.18
C ALA A 380 6.60 -15.88 -2.14
N ILE A 381 5.58 -15.83 -3.00
CA ILE A 381 5.24 -14.68 -3.81
C ILE A 381 3.72 -14.52 -3.87
N ALA A 382 3.26 -13.26 -3.79
CA ALA A 382 1.92 -12.87 -4.16
C ALA A 382 2.01 -11.93 -5.36
N VAL A 383 1.29 -12.26 -6.43
CA VAL A 383 1.30 -11.50 -7.69
C VAL A 383 -0.02 -10.75 -7.85
N PHE A 384 0.03 -9.52 -8.34
CA PHE A 384 -1.11 -8.61 -8.44
C PHE A 384 -1.25 -8.06 -9.87
N GLU A 385 -2.47 -7.69 -10.24
CA GLU A 385 -2.69 -6.90 -11.46
C GLU A 385 -2.19 -5.46 -11.26
N LYS A 386 -1.68 -4.86 -12.34
CA LYS A 386 -1.18 -3.48 -12.35
C LYS A 386 -2.32 -2.48 -12.47
N ASN A 387 -2.23 -1.36 -11.75
CA ASN A 387 -3.10 -0.21 -11.95
C ASN A 387 -2.38 1.11 -11.62
N ALA A 388 -2.89 2.21 -12.15
CA ALA A 388 -2.44 3.58 -11.87
C ALA A 388 -3.59 4.46 -11.31
N ALA A 389 -4.53 3.84 -10.59
CA ALA A 389 -5.82 4.46 -10.28
C ALA A 389 -5.75 5.66 -9.32
N TYR A 390 -4.64 5.80 -8.59
CA TYR A 390 -4.45 6.89 -7.62
C TYR A 390 -3.79 8.13 -8.22
N GLU A 391 -3.37 8.10 -9.50
CA GLU A 391 -2.74 9.25 -10.16
C GLU A 391 -3.61 10.51 -10.10
N PRO A 392 -4.92 10.48 -10.46
CA PRO A 392 -5.77 11.66 -10.39
C PRO A 392 -5.79 12.26 -8.98
N PHE A 393 -6.04 11.44 -7.96
CA PHE A 393 -6.05 11.89 -6.57
C PHE A 393 -4.75 12.59 -6.16
N VAL A 394 -3.59 11.99 -6.45
CA VAL A 394 -2.30 12.60 -6.05
C VAL A 394 -2.11 13.94 -6.76
N ARG A 395 -2.37 14.01 -8.07
CA ARG A 395 -2.24 15.26 -8.85
C ARG A 395 -3.18 16.35 -8.33
N THR A 396 -4.46 16.05 -8.11
CA THR A 396 -5.42 17.03 -7.57
C THR A 396 -4.97 17.56 -6.22
N MET A 397 -4.58 16.67 -5.31
CA MET A 397 -4.26 17.05 -3.93
C MET A 397 -2.95 17.83 -3.85
N MET A 398 -1.98 17.51 -4.70
CA MET A 398 -0.76 18.30 -4.85
C MET A 398 -1.05 19.69 -5.43
N ASN A 399 -1.87 19.78 -6.47
CA ASN A 399 -2.25 21.06 -7.08
C ASN A 399 -3.05 21.96 -6.12
N LEU A 400 -4.04 21.40 -5.43
CA LEU A 400 -4.80 22.12 -4.41
C LEU A 400 -3.90 22.62 -3.27
N ARG A 401 -2.90 21.82 -2.89
CA ARG A 401 -1.88 22.23 -1.92
C ARG A 401 -1.03 23.39 -2.45
N ILE A 402 -0.55 23.33 -3.68
CA ILE A 402 0.24 24.39 -4.32
C ILE A 402 -0.57 25.69 -4.43
N GLN A 403 -1.81 25.60 -4.90
CA GLN A 403 -2.72 26.75 -4.97
C GLN A 403 -2.96 27.37 -3.59
N ALA A 404 -3.13 26.55 -2.55
CA ALA A 404 -3.24 27.05 -1.18
C ALA A 404 -1.96 27.74 -0.69
N ILE A 405 -0.77 27.23 -1.04
CA ILE A 405 0.51 27.89 -0.73
C ILE A 405 0.60 29.25 -1.42
N LEU A 406 0.30 29.31 -2.72
CA LEU A 406 0.32 30.55 -3.51
C LEU A 406 -0.67 31.59 -2.97
N ALA A 407 -1.81 31.14 -2.47
CA ALA A 407 -2.82 32.00 -1.84
C ALA A 407 -2.49 32.38 -0.38
N GLY A 408 -1.36 31.93 0.19
CA GLY A 408 -1.04 32.13 1.62
C GLY A 408 -2.03 31.46 2.57
N SER A 409 -2.75 30.43 2.11
CA SER A 409 -3.84 29.79 2.84
C SER A 409 -3.33 28.65 3.75
N THR A 410 -3.83 28.60 4.98
CA THR A 410 -3.57 27.49 5.91
C THR A 410 -4.14 26.14 5.44
N LYS A 411 -4.96 26.13 4.37
CA LYS A 411 -5.45 24.92 3.71
C LYS A 411 -4.32 24.03 3.17
N GLU A 412 -3.12 24.56 2.92
CA GLU A 412 -2.00 23.72 2.44
C GLU A 412 -1.66 22.59 3.42
N LYS A 413 -1.66 22.89 4.73
CA LYS A 413 -1.41 21.91 5.80
C LYS A 413 -2.46 20.81 5.78
N PHE A 414 -3.70 21.18 5.47
CA PHE A 414 -4.81 20.26 5.40
C PHE A 414 -4.71 19.33 4.19
N TYR A 415 -4.39 19.85 3.01
CA TYR A 415 -4.12 19.01 1.83
C TYR A 415 -2.92 18.09 2.04
N LYS A 416 -1.84 18.57 2.68
CA LYS A 416 -0.71 17.73 3.12
C LYS A 416 -1.17 16.60 4.05
N LEU A 417 -2.06 16.89 5.00
CA LEU A 417 -2.60 15.88 5.91
C LEU A 417 -3.46 14.85 5.19
N ILE A 418 -4.36 15.26 4.29
CA ILE A 418 -5.21 14.32 3.54
C ILE A 418 -4.36 13.37 2.71
N ILE A 419 -3.42 13.91 1.92
CA ILE A 419 -2.64 13.09 1.00
C ILE A 419 -1.76 12.07 1.76
N ASN A 420 -1.15 12.48 2.88
CA ASN A 420 -0.32 11.61 3.71
C ASN A 420 -1.13 10.61 4.55
N SER A 421 -2.32 10.97 5.04
CA SER A 421 -3.14 10.06 5.85
C SER A 421 -3.86 8.99 5.02
N SER A 422 -4.07 9.25 3.73
CA SER A 422 -4.80 8.35 2.82
C SER A 422 -4.17 6.96 2.68
N TYR A 423 -2.82 6.84 2.70
CA TYR A 423 -2.13 5.55 2.64
C TYR A 423 -1.97 4.91 4.03
N GLY A 424 -1.82 5.73 5.08
CA GLY A 424 -1.68 5.22 6.45
C GLY A 424 -2.86 4.34 6.85
N TYR A 425 -4.07 4.75 6.43
CA TYR A 425 -5.30 3.98 6.64
C TYR A 425 -5.30 2.63 5.91
N ASP A 426 -4.61 2.48 4.77
CA ASP A 426 -4.50 1.18 4.08
C ASP A 426 -3.85 0.11 4.97
N THR A 427 -2.90 0.53 5.81
CA THR A 427 -2.07 -0.34 6.66
C THR A 427 -2.66 -0.64 8.05
N LEU A 428 -3.90 -0.20 8.28
CA LEU A 428 -4.61 -0.33 9.56
C LEU A 428 -4.55 -1.76 10.10
N ASN A 429 -4.17 -1.91 11.37
CA ASN A 429 -4.16 -3.21 12.04
C ASN A 429 -5.41 -3.42 12.88
N THR A 430 -6.46 -3.93 12.25
CA THR A 430 -7.72 -4.24 12.93
C THR A 430 -7.60 -5.38 13.94
N GLU A 431 -6.56 -6.22 13.86
CA GLU A 431 -6.27 -7.27 14.85
C GLU A 431 -5.94 -6.71 16.24
N LYS A 432 -5.45 -5.47 16.29
CA LYS A 432 -5.10 -4.79 17.55
C LYS A 432 -6.25 -3.99 18.14
N PHE A 433 -7.40 -3.94 17.46
CA PHE A 433 -8.53 -3.14 17.94
C PHE A 433 -9.23 -3.86 19.09
N GLY A 434 -9.48 -3.13 20.18
CA GLY A 434 -10.35 -3.60 21.25
C GLY A 434 -11.82 -3.30 20.91
N LYS A 435 -12.73 -4.20 21.27
CA LYS A 435 -14.17 -3.94 21.22
C LYS A 435 -14.62 -3.42 22.58
N ILE A 436 -15.21 -2.24 22.61
CA ILE A 436 -15.84 -1.69 23.81
C ILE A 436 -17.31 -2.09 23.84
N LYS A 437 -17.78 -2.60 24.98
CA LYS A 437 -19.20 -2.81 25.26
C LYS A 437 -19.60 -1.98 26.47
N MET A 438 -20.75 -1.33 26.38
CA MET A 438 -21.39 -0.67 27.51
C MET A 438 -22.25 -1.71 28.23
N LEU A 439 -21.90 -2.06 29.46
CA LEU A 439 -22.54 -3.12 30.23
C LEU A 439 -22.99 -2.59 31.59
N ASP A 440 -24.02 -3.20 32.15
CA ASP A 440 -24.42 -2.99 33.53
C ASP A 440 -23.50 -3.74 34.51
N LYS A 441 -23.75 -3.65 35.81
CA LYS A 441 -22.91 -4.30 36.83
C LYS A 441 -22.82 -5.83 36.65
N ALA A 442 -23.93 -6.49 36.33
CA ALA A 442 -23.99 -7.94 36.17
C ALA A 442 -23.25 -8.39 34.90
N GLY A 443 -23.53 -7.75 33.76
CA GLY A 443 -22.84 -8.01 32.50
C GLY A 443 -21.34 -7.71 32.57
N THR A 444 -20.95 -6.69 33.34
CA THR A 444 -19.54 -6.36 33.59
C THR A 444 -18.85 -7.45 34.38
N PHE A 445 -19.48 -7.98 35.44
CA PHE A 445 -18.94 -9.07 36.22
C PHE A 445 -18.68 -10.30 35.34
N ILE A 446 -19.63 -10.68 34.49
CA ILE A 446 -19.45 -11.80 33.54
C ILE A 446 -18.31 -11.51 32.56
N ALA A 447 -18.27 -10.30 31.99
CA ALA A 447 -17.26 -9.94 30.99
C ALA A 447 -15.83 -9.87 31.57
N GLN A 448 -15.67 -9.52 32.85
CA GLN A 448 -14.38 -9.50 33.55
C GLN A 448 -13.77 -10.90 33.72
N HIS A 449 -14.60 -11.94 33.79
CA HIS A 449 -14.15 -13.33 33.89
C HIS A 449 -13.91 -13.98 32.53
N HIS A 450 -14.21 -13.27 31.43
CA HIS A 450 -13.94 -13.78 30.09
C HIS A 450 -12.44 -13.67 29.76
N PRO A 451 -11.79 -14.70 29.19
CA PRO A 451 -10.34 -14.68 28.85
C PRO A 451 -9.88 -13.57 27.90
N ASN A 452 -10.82 -12.88 27.25
CA ASN A 452 -10.55 -11.79 26.32
C ASN A 452 -10.70 -10.41 26.98
N HIS A 453 -10.98 -10.35 28.28
CA HIS A 453 -11.02 -9.09 29.00
C HIS A 453 -9.68 -8.37 28.92
N MET A 454 -9.73 -7.08 28.62
CA MET A 454 -8.55 -6.21 28.59
C MET A 454 -8.61 -5.14 29.68
N GLY A 455 -9.80 -4.61 29.95
CA GLY A 455 -9.99 -3.53 30.90
C GLY A 455 -11.45 -3.18 31.12
N THR A 456 -11.72 -2.52 32.23
CA THR A 456 -13.05 -2.03 32.59
C THR A 456 -12.92 -0.62 33.14
N LYS A 457 -13.76 0.30 32.66
CA LYS A 457 -13.89 1.64 33.20
C LYS A 457 -15.34 1.89 33.61
N ARG A 458 -15.56 2.28 34.87
CA ARG A 458 -16.88 2.72 35.33
C ARG A 458 -17.23 4.06 34.70
N ILE A 459 -18.42 4.16 34.12
CA ILE A 459 -18.93 5.39 33.49
C ILE A 459 -19.98 6.04 34.38
N SER A 460 -20.86 5.24 35.01
CA SER A 460 -21.88 5.71 35.93
C SER A 460 -22.13 4.70 37.05
N ALA A 461 -23.18 4.91 37.85
CA ALA A 461 -23.53 4.02 38.96
C ALA A 461 -23.68 2.55 38.52
N ASN A 462 -24.33 2.31 37.38
CA ASN A 462 -24.64 0.99 36.84
C ASN A 462 -24.28 0.85 35.34
N THR A 463 -23.28 1.59 34.87
CA THR A 463 -22.80 1.47 33.47
C THR A 463 -21.29 1.48 33.44
N PHE A 464 -20.72 0.52 32.73
CA PHE A 464 -19.28 0.31 32.60
C PHE A 464 -18.93 0.11 31.12
N ALA A 465 -17.84 0.73 30.70
CA ALA A 465 -17.20 0.45 29.43
C ALA A 465 -16.22 -0.71 29.64
N VAL A 466 -16.55 -1.89 29.11
CA VAL A 466 -15.69 -3.08 29.16
C VAL A 466 -15.01 -3.27 27.83
N GLN A 467 -13.69 -3.28 27.83
CA GLN A 467 -12.86 -3.52 26.65
C GLN A 467 -12.53 -5.01 26.55
N LEU A 468 -12.82 -5.59 25.38
CA LEU A 468 -12.59 -6.98 25.07
C LEU A 468 -11.71 -7.11 23.83
N LYS A 469 -10.80 -8.09 23.82
CA LYS A 469 -10.06 -8.51 22.64
C LYS A 469 -10.99 -9.30 21.69
N PRO A 470 -11.16 -8.88 20.42
CA PRO A 470 -11.93 -9.63 19.44
C PRO A 470 -11.35 -11.04 19.20
N LYS A 471 -12.23 -12.02 18.94
CA LYS A 471 -11.82 -13.38 18.53
C LYS A 471 -11.44 -13.45 17.04
N THR A 472 -12.01 -12.56 16.23
CA THR A 472 -11.82 -12.47 14.79
C THR A 472 -11.55 -11.01 14.43
N ALA A 473 -10.73 -10.79 13.40
CA ALA A 473 -10.48 -9.49 12.82
C ALA A 473 -10.72 -9.56 11.32
N THR A 474 -11.16 -8.44 10.74
CA THR A 474 -11.39 -8.32 9.30
C THR A 474 -10.50 -7.21 8.76
N CYS A 475 -9.76 -7.49 7.69
CA CYS A 475 -9.08 -6.45 6.91
C CYS A 475 -10.06 -5.94 5.85
N PHE A 476 -10.59 -4.75 6.07
CA PHE A 476 -11.51 -4.07 5.15
C PHE A 476 -10.82 -3.01 4.29
N THR A 477 -9.49 -2.92 4.37
CA THR A 477 -8.66 -1.95 3.65
C THR A 477 -7.86 -2.63 2.54
N SER A 478 -7.36 -1.84 1.59
CA SER A 478 -6.45 -2.29 0.54
C SER A 478 -5.01 -2.37 1.07
N ILE A 479 -4.70 -3.35 1.92
CA ILE A 479 -3.39 -3.47 2.58
C ILE A 479 -2.22 -3.55 1.59
N GLN A 480 -2.43 -4.12 0.39
CA GLN A 480 -1.43 -4.15 -0.68
C GLN A 480 -1.06 -2.75 -1.17
N SER A 481 -2.01 -1.81 -1.22
CA SER A 481 -1.73 -0.41 -1.58
C SER A 481 -0.75 0.21 -0.58
N GLY A 482 -0.97 -0.02 0.72
CA GLY A 482 -0.09 0.45 1.78
C GLY A 482 1.31 -0.16 1.72
N VAL A 483 1.43 -1.46 1.44
CA VAL A 483 2.74 -2.14 1.28
C VAL A 483 3.51 -1.58 0.10
N PHE A 484 2.86 -1.43 -1.06
CA PHE A 484 3.50 -0.87 -2.25
C PHE A 484 3.94 0.57 -2.02
N THR A 485 3.12 1.41 -1.36
CA THR A 485 3.51 2.77 -0.99
C THR A 485 4.81 2.79 -0.17
N LEU A 486 4.90 1.94 0.87
CA LEU A 486 6.03 1.93 1.79
C LEU A 486 7.34 1.43 1.15
N ASP A 487 7.26 0.47 0.24
CA ASP A 487 8.44 -0.06 -0.45
C ASP A 487 8.81 0.74 -1.70
N ASN A 488 7.84 1.28 -2.45
CA ASN A 488 8.09 2.20 -3.56
C ASN A 488 8.80 3.47 -3.08
N ALA A 489 8.46 3.98 -1.89
CA ALA A 489 9.16 5.11 -1.29
C ALA A 489 10.64 4.80 -1.03
N LYS A 490 10.95 3.61 -0.51
CA LYS A 490 12.33 3.16 -0.30
C LYS A 490 13.06 2.99 -1.62
N TYR A 491 12.41 2.37 -2.60
CA TYR A 491 12.93 2.25 -3.96
C TYR A 491 13.26 3.63 -4.54
N TRP A 492 12.33 4.59 -4.50
CA TRP A 492 12.53 5.90 -5.13
C TRP A 492 13.68 6.68 -4.48
N TYR A 493 13.74 6.63 -3.16
CA TYR A 493 14.81 7.21 -2.37
C TYR A 493 16.18 6.60 -2.69
N LEU A 494 16.27 5.27 -2.73
CA LEU A 494 17.51 4.56 -3.08
C LEU A 494 17.88 4.73 -4.56
N ASN A 495 16.90 4.84 -5.45
CA ASN A 495 17.13 5.09 -6.87
C ASN A 495 17.83 6.44 -7.08
N TYR A 496 17.40 7.50 -6.37
CA TYR A 496 18.09 8.78 -6.40
C TYR A 496 19.55 8.68 -5.91
N ILE A 497 19.79 7.97 -4.81
CA ILE A 497 21.14 7.85 -4.25
C ILE A 497 22.06 7.03 -5.16
N TYR A 498 21.62 5.84 -5.58
CA TYR A 498 22.48 4.91 -6.31
C TYR A 498 22.54 5.19 -7.81
N ASN A 499 21.43 5.58 -8.43
CA ASN A 499 21.37 5.79 -9.88
C ASN A 499 21.58 7.24 -10.32
N PHE A 500 21.60 8.20 -9.40
CA PHE A 500 21.96 9.59 -9.67
C PHE A 500 23.19 10.04 -8.87
N MET A 501 23.09 10.19 -7.54
CA MET A 501 24.17 10.79 -6.74
C MET A 501 25.50 10.05 -6.89
N TYR A 502 25.50 8.72 -6.75
CA TYR A 502 26.73 7.92 -6.83
C TYR A 502 27.35 7.87 -8.22
N LYS A 503 26.61 8.25 -9.28
CA LYS A 503 27.13 8.29 -10.64
C LYS A 503 27.85 9.58 -10.97
N CYS A 504 27.47 10.70 -10.36
CA CYS A 504 27.97 12.03 -10.76
C CYS A 504 28.58 12.86 -9.64
N LEU A 505 28.59 12.40 -8.39
CA LEU A 505 29.19 13.12 -7.26
C LEU A 505 30.47 12.44 -6.76
N ASP A 506 31.43 13.23 -6.27
CA ASP A 506 32.64 12.74 -5.62
C ASP A 506 32.30 12.15 -4.25
N ARG A 507 32.33 10.82 -4.16
CA ARG A 507 32.03 10.06 -2.95
C ARG A 507 33.00 10.29 -1.79
N LYS A 508 34.16 10.90 -2.03
CA LYS A 508 35.10 11.32 -0.96
C LYS A 508 34.77 12.68 -0.36
N ARG A 509 33.91 13.45 -1.02
CA ARG A 509 33.55 14.80 -0.61
C ARG A 509 32.17 14.89 0.04
N PHE A 510 31.53 13.77 0.34
CA PHE A 510 30.32 13.78 1.15
C PHE A 510 30.16 12.51 1.99
N HIS A 511 29.39 12.62 3.06
CA HIS A 511 28.90 11.47 3.82
C HIS A 511 27.46 11.72 4.30
N PHE A 512 26.74 10.64 4.62
CA PHE A 512 25.37 10.75 5.12
C PHE A 512 25.39 11.02 6.61
N VAL A 513 24.64 12.02 7.07
CA VAL A 513 24.56 12.41 8.49
C VAL A 513 23.46 11.64 9.19
N LEU A 514 22.23 11.76 8.67
CA LEU A 514 21.05 11.06 9.18
C LEU A 514 20.02 10.87 8.07
N ALA A 515 19.18 9.87 8.22
CA ALA A 515 17.98 9.67 7.41
C ALA A 515 16.76 9.69 8.33
N ASP A 516 15.72 10.44 7.95
CA ASP A 516 14.42 10.42 8.63
C ASP A 516 13.29 10.35 7.60
N THR A 517 12.80 9.14 7.39
CA THR A 517 11.64 8.77 6.59
C THR A 517 11.71 9.18 5.12
N ASP A 518 11.51 10.45 4.83
CA ASP A 518 11.50 11.09 3.53
C ASP A 518 12.65 12.09 3.33
N SER A 519 13.48 12.27 4.36
CA SER A 519 14.64 13.15 4.31
C SER A 519 15.98 12.41 4.44
N ILE A 520 17.03 12.94 3.79
CA ILE A 520 18.43 12.58 4.05
C ILE A 520 19.27 13.82 4.28
N TYR A 521 20.04 13.83 5.35
CA TYR A 521 20.99 14.88 5.64
C TYR A 521 22.36 14.43 5.17
N ILE A 522 23.05 15.31 4.46
CA ILE A 522 24.34 15.04 3.83
C ILE A 522 25.28 16.17 4.21
N ALA A 523 26.44 15.82 4.77
CA ALA A 523 27.54 16.77 4.91
C ALA A 523 28.40 16.69 3.65
N ILE A 524 28.78 17.86 3.12
CA ILE A 524 29.61 17.97 1.93
C ILE A 524 30.87 18.80 2.19
N SER A 525 31.92 18.50 1.44
CA SER A 525 33.10 19.34 1.28
C SER A 525 33.01 20.12 -0.03
N GLY A 526 32.18 21.17 -0.03
CA GLY A 526 32.02 22.11 -1.14
C GLY A 526 32.97 23.32 -1.06
N ASP A 527 32.64 24.39 -1.77
CA ASP A 527 33.34 25.68 -1.71
C ASP A 527 32.91 26.45 -0.45
N PRO A 528 33.81 26.75 0.51
CA PRO A 528 33.45 27.47 1.73
C PRO A 528 33.04 28.94 1.49
N ASN A 529 33.34 29.51 0.32
CA ASN A 529 33.00 30.89 -0.02
C ASN A 529 31.64 31.02 -0.71
N LYS A 530 31.08 29.91 -1.20
CA LYS A 530 29.71 29.88 -1.73
C LYS A 530 28.72 29.63 -0.61
N ASP A 531 27.52 30.18 -0.77
CA ASP A 531 26.43 29.93 0.17
C ASP A 531 25.76 28.56 -0.10
N ARG A 532 24.63 28.33 0.59
CA ARG A 532 23.82 27.10 0.48
C ARG A 532 23.30 26.82 -0.93
N HIS A 533 23.27 27.80 -1.83
CA HIS A 533 22.81 27.60 -3.21
C HIS A 533 23.80 26.83 -4.07
N GLN A 534 25.05 26.60 -3.60
CA GLN A 534 25.99 25.72 -4.32
C GLN A 534 25.49 24.27 -4.43
N GLN A 535 24.62 23.83 -3.50
CA GLN A 535 24.12 22.46 -3.44
C GLN A 535 25.25 21.43 -3.65
N PHE A 536 25.16 20.61 -4.70
CA PHE A 536 26.17 19.61 -5.05
C PHE A 536 27.19 20.08 -6.09
N GLU A 537 27.06 21.29 -6.67
CA GLU A 537 27.85 21.75 -7.82
C GLU A 537 29.36 21.58 -7.61
N SER A 538 29.85 21.91 -6.41
CA SER A 538 31.26 21.89 -6.06
C SER A 538 31.86 20.49 -5.93
N ILE A 539 31.02 19.44 -5.94
CA ILE A 539 31.44 18.04 -5.80
C ILE A 539 30.99 17.18 -6.98
N VAL A 540 30.53 17.79 -8.08
CA VAL A 540 30.15 17.07 -9.31
C VAL A 540 31.41 16.58 -10.03
N THR A 541 31.49 15.28 -10.29
CA THR A 541 32.57 14.62 -11.04
C THR A 541 32.21 14.37 -12.50
N ASP A 542 30.93 14.08 -12.78
CA ASP A 542 30.40 13.95 -14.15
C ASP A 542 29.36 15.05 -14.40
N LYS A 543 29.84 16.18 -14.95
CA LYS A 543 29.01 17.35 -15.20
C LYS A 543 27.97 17.13 -16.29
N GLN A 544 28.32 16.36 -17.32
CA GLN A 544 27.41 16.06 -18.43
C GLN A 544 26.22 15.24 -17.93
N PHE A 545 26.49 14.17 -17.17
CA PHE A 545 25.43 13.35 -16.58
C PHE A 545 24.59 14.16 -15.59
N TYR A 546 25.23 14.95 -14.73
CA TYR A 546 24.55 15.80 -13.76
C TYR A 546 23.58 16.77 -14.43
N ASP A 547 24.06 17.58 -15.38
CA ASP A 547 23.23 18.60 -16.04
C ASP A 547 22.06 18.01 -16.83
N GLN A 548 22.23 16.80 -17.39
CA GLN A 548 21.17 16.09 -18.10
C GLN A 548 20.05 15.58 -17.19
N HIS A 549 20.37 15.16 -15.95
CA HIS A 549 19.42 14.42 -15.10
C HIS A 549 18.99 15.17 -13.83
N VAL A 550 19.73 16.19 -13.39
CA VAL A 550 19.51 16.85 -12.08
C VAL A 550 18.07 17.34 -11.91
N TYR A 551 17.51 17.99 -12.93
CA TYR A 551 16.16 18.56 -12.87
C TYR A 551 15.04 17.52 -13.03
N GLN A 552 15.37 16.25 -13.25
CA GLN A 552 14.40 15.16 -13.15
C GLN A 552 14.10 14.80 -11.68
N TYR A 553 15.02 15.13 -10.76
CA TYR A 553 14.91 14.87 -9.34
C TYR A 553 14.75 16.16 -8.51
N LEU A 554 15.56 17.18 -8.81
CA LEU A 554 15.60 18.46 -8.09
C LEU A 554 14.83 19.56 -8.83
N PRO A 555 14.46 20.65 -8.16
CA PRO A 555 13.78 21.78 -8.78
C PRO A 555 14.65 22.44 -9.84
N ASP A 556 14.07 22.76 -11.00
CA ASP A 556 14.69 23.63 -11.99
C ASP A 556 14.58 25.08 -11.50
N PRO A 557 15.70 25.81 -11.29
CA PRO A 557 15.68 27.18 -10.80
C PRO A 557 14.97 28.15 -11.76
N ASN A 558 14.75 27.74 -13.02
CA ASN A 558 14.04 28.54 -14.03
C ASN A 558 12.54 28.23 -14.10
N LYS A 559 12.03 27.30 -13.28
CA LYS A 559 10.62 26.92 -13.23
C LYS A 559 9.94 27.39 -11.96
N ASP A 560 8.62 27.27 -11.95
CA ASP A 560 7.78 27.76 -10.87
C ASP A 560 7.62 26.73 -9.72
N ILE A 561 6.74 27.06 -8.78
CA ILE A 561 6.45 26.23 -7.61
C ILE A 561 5.91 24.84 -7.98
N TYR A 562 5.30 24.66 -9.16
CA TYR A 562 4.79 23.34 -9.59
C TYR A 562 5.94 22.40 -9.90
N ASP A 563 7.04 22.88 -10.48
CA ASP A 563 8.26 22.09 -10.61
C ASP A 563 8.95 21.87 -9.26
N TYR A 564 9.01 22.90 -8.40
CA TYR A 564 9.59 22.77 -7.07
C TYR A 564 8.87 21.73 -6.19
N LYS A 565 7.55 21.59 -6.34
CA LYS A 565 6.72 20.58 -5.65
C LYS A 565 6.32 19.42 -6.54
N LYS A 566 7.07 19.13 -7.62
CA LYS A 566 6.74 18.04 -8.54
C LYS A 566 6.67 16.68 -7.85
N ILE A 567 5.74 15.87 -8.32
CA ILE A 567 5.59 14.47 -7.91
C ILE A 567 6.88 13.73 -8.24
N LEU A 568 7.34 12.90 -7.31
CA LEU A 568 8.63 12.19 -7.37
C LEU A 568 9.87 13.13 -7.39
N GLY A 569 9.72 14.41 -7.06
CA GLY A 569 10.85 15.33 -6.84
C GLY A 569 11.38 15.32 -5.40
N PHE A 570 12.55 15.91 -5.21
CA PHE A 570 13.14 16.23 -3.91
C PHE A 570 13.36 17.75 -3.81
N GLY A 571 13.12 18.31 -2.63
CA GLY A 571 13.59 19.64 -2.25
C GLY A 571 14.96 19.58 -1.59
N ILE A 572 15.69 20.68 -1.63
CA ILE A 572 16.91 20.89 -0.83
C ILE A 572 16.63 21.98 0.19
N GLU A 573 16.86 21.68 1.46
CA GLU A 573 16.72 22.58 2.62
C GLU A 573 18.07 22.87 3.27
#